data_AF-A0A7X8WS93-F1
#
_entry.id   AF-A0A7X8WS93-F1
#
_cell.length_a   1.000
_cell.length_b   1.000
_cell.length_c   1.000
_cell.angle_alpha   90.00
_cell.angle_beta   90.00
_cell.angle_gamma   90.00
#
_symmetry.space_group_name_H-M   'P 1'
#
loop_
_entity.id
_entity.type
_entity.pdbx_description
1 polymer ?
#
loop_
_entity_poly.entity_id
_entity_poly.type
_entity_poly.pdbx_seq_one_letter_code
_entity_poly.pdbx_strand_id
1 'polypeptide(L)'
;RVLVTQRMKPVRAGGKTIHQIGLPYHWGVGKEALITGDGANDLLGMTLDPNVFIQSAKAVACAIQPGRRPRGEALVEFVNDYRDRAGITPMTGQSRLTYERDPETMKIAEPPTLSEPEHHEGDKLV
;
A
#
# COMPACT_ATOMS: atom_id res chain seq x y z
N ARG A 1 8.90 4.94 16.88
CA ARG A 1 10.31 4.69 17.29
C ARG A 1 10.99 3.94 16.14
N VAL A 2 12.33 3.97 16.04
CA VAL A 2 13.07 3.28 14.97
C VAL A 2 14.07 2.31 15.58
N LEU A 3 14.11 1.08 15.06
CA LEU A 3 15.13 0.08 15.37
C LEU A 3 15.99 -0.16 14.13
N VAL A 4 17.23 0.31 14.17
CA VAL A 4 18.22 0.02 13.13
C VAL A 4 18.92 -1.28 13.49
N THR A 5 18.93 -2.25 12.58
CA THR A 5 19.44 -3.61 12.86
C THR A 5 20.04 -4.26 11.62
N GLN A 6 21.09 -5.06 11.82
CA GLN A 6 21.75 -5.86 10.78
C GLN A 6 20.92 -7.09 10.34
N ARG A 7 19.82 -7.39 11.05
CA ARG A 7 18.94 -8.54 10.75
C ARG A 7 18.15 -8.35 9.46
N MET A 8 17.90 -7.10 9.06
CA MET A 8 17.22 -6.74 7.82
C MET A 8 18.25 -6.18 6.86
N LYS A 9 18.56 -6.92 5.79
CA LYS A 9 19.52 -6.49 4.76
C LYS A 9 18.78 -6.06 3.49
N PRO A 10 19.28 -5.05 2.76
CA PRO A 10 18.75 -4.72 1.45
C PRO A 10 18.85 -5.93 0.50
N VAL A 11 17.88 -6.06 -0.42
CA VAL A 11 17.87 -7.11 -1.44
C VAL A 11 18.10 -6.52 -2.82
N ARG A 12 18.66 -7.31 -3.74
CA ARG A 12 18.85 -6.92 -5.15
C ARG A 12 17.75 -7.58 -5.99
N ALA A 13 16.94 -6.77 -6.65
CA ALA A 13 15.84 -7.24 -7.51
C ALA A 13 15.61 -6.24 -8.65
N GLY A 14 15.37 -6.74 -9.87
CA GLY A 14 15.10 -5.89 -11.04
C GLY A 14 16.19 -4.83 -11.31
N GLY A 15 17.45 -5.18 -11.10
CA GLY A 15 18.59 -4.25 -11.25
C GLY A 15 18.68 -3.15 -10.17
N LYS A 16 17.79 -3.16 -9.16
CA LYS A 16 17.71 -2.13 -8.11
C LYS A 16 18.06 -2.72 -6.74
N THR A 17 18.49 -1.85 -5.83
CA THR A 17 18.53 -2.13 -4.39
C THR A 17 17.17 -1.83 -3.79
N ILE A 18 16.54 -2.83 -3.16
CA ILE A 18 15.28 -2.66 -2.44
C ILE A 18 15.56 -2.71 -0.94
N HIS A 19 15.16 -1.65 -0.24
CA HIS A 19 15.24 -1.57 1.22
C HIS A 19 13.92 -2.04 1.84
N GLN A 20 14.03 -2.92 2.84
CA GLN A 20 12.87 -3.47 3.53
C GLN A 20 12.67 -2.77 4.86
N ILE A 21 11.42 -2.40 5.16
CA ILE A 21 11.01 -1.77 6.43
C ILE A 21 10.09 -2.75 7.16
N GLY A 22 10.47 -3.14 8.37
CA GLY A 22 9.63 -3.96 9.24
C GLY A 22 8.70 -3.10 10.08
N LEU A 23 7.39 -3.34 9.99
CA LEU A 23 6.35 -2.69 10.78
C LEU A 23 5.64 -3.72 11.66
N PRO A 24 5.69 -3.60 13.00
CA PRO A 24 4.99 -4.54 13.87
C PRO A 24 3.51 -4.14 14.04
N TYR A 25 2.61 -5.12 14.21
CA TYR A 25 1.16 -4.94 14.20
C TYR A 25 0.51 -4.89 15.60
N HIS A 26 1.28 -4.59 16.64
CA HIS A 26 0.84 -4.77 18.04
C HIS A 26 0.42 -3.48 18.76
N TRP A 27 0.21 -2.39 18.01
CA TRP A 27 -0.33 -1.14 18.54
C TRP A 27 -1.79 -0.98 18.16
N GLY A 28 -2.55 -0.32 19.04
CA GLY A 28 -3.93 0.04 18.76
C GLY A 28 -4.36 1.31 19.48
N VAL A 29 -5.51 1.82 19.04
CA VAL A 29 -6.24 2.89 19.69
C VAL A 29 -7.46 2.29 20.40
N GLY A 30 -7.70 2.68 21.65
CA GLY A 30 -8.86 2.19 22.41
C GLY A 30 -8.61 2.17 23.91
N LYS A 31 -9.69 2.01 24.68
CA LYS A 31 -9.65 1.99 26.16
C LYS A 31 -8.92 0.76 26.70
N GLU A 32 -8.96 -0.35 25.96
CA GLU A 32 -8.36 -1.64 26.36
C GLU A 32 -6.97 -1.86 25.74
N ALA A 33 -6.45 -0.89 24.98
CA ALA A 33 -5.15 -1.04 24.32
C ALA A 33 -4.01 -1.05 25.36
N LEU A 34 -3.41 -2.23 25.57
CA LEU A 34 -2.25 -2.40 26.47
C LEU A 34 -1.02 -1.60 25.99
N ILE A 35 -0.87 -1.45 24.67
CA ILE A 35 0.19 -0.65 24.05
C ILE A 35 -0.47 0.29 23.02
N THR A 36 -0.37 1.59 23.27
CA THR A 36 -1.07 2.62 22.49
C THR A 36 -0.26 3.11 21.29
N GLY A 37 -0.92 3.26 20.15
CA GLY A 37 -0.33 3.75 18.90
C GLY A 37 -1.26 3.48 17.72
N ASP A 38 -0.95 4.07 16.56
CA ASP A 38 -1.69 3.78 15.33
C ASP A 38 -1.34 2.37 14.83
N GLY A 39 -2.28 1.74 14.13
CA GLY A 39 -2.08 0.41 13.58
C GLY A 39 -1.21 0.46 12.33
N ALA A 40 -0.36 -0.54 12.11
CA ALA A 40 0.39 -0.63 10.85
C ALA A 40 -0.54 -0.77 9.62
N ASN A 41 -1.77 -1.25 9.83
CA ASN A 41 -2.81 -1.34 8.81
C ASN A 41 -3.27 0.02 8.29
N ASP A 42 -3.09 1.11 9.05
CA ASP A 42 -3.48 2.46 8.61
C ASP A 42 -2.64 2.96 7.42
N LEU A 43 -1.54 2.26 7.11
CA LEU A 43 -0.65 2.55 5.97
C LEU A 43 -0.97 1.70 4.73
N LEU A 44 -1.87 0.72 4.85
CA LEU A 44 -2.11 -0.26 3.80
C LEU A 44 -3.30 0.15 2.93
N GLY A 45 -3.13 0.15 1.61
CA GLY A 45 -4.23 0.26 0.68
C GLY A 45 -5.18 -0.93 0.79
N MET A 46 -6.48 -0.70 0.60
CA MET A 46 -7.49 -1.76 0.56
C MET A 46 -7.64 -2.30 -0.86
N THR A 47 -6.70 -3.15 -1.28
CA THR A 47 -6.82 -3.93 -2.52
C THR A 47 -6.76 -5.41 -2.18
N LEU A 48 -7.67 -6.18 -2.75
CA LEU A 48 -7.79 -7.61 -2.51
C LEU A 48 -7.20 -8.41 -3.67
N ASP A 49 -6.60 -9.55 -3.36
CA ASP A 49 -6.25 -10.54 -4.38
C ASP A 49 -7.51 -10.95 -5.17
N PRO A 50 -7.49 -10.96 -6.52
CA PRO A 50 -8.68 -11.21 -7.33
C PRO A 50 -9.20 -12.65 -7.24
N ASN A 51 -8.43 -13.60 -6.69
CA ASN A 51 -8.81 -15.01 -6.59
C ASN A 51 -9.26 -15.38 -5.18
N VAL A 52 -8.55 -14.90 -4.14
CA VAL A 52 -8.80 -15.30 -2.75
C VAL A 52 -9.38 -14.17 -1.88
N PHE A 53 -9.52 -12.96 -2.42
CA PHE A 53 -10.09 -11.79 -1.74
C PHE A 53 -9.36 -11.41 -0.45
N ILE A 54 -8.08 -11.74 -0.33
CA ILE A 54 -7.23 -11.39 0.82
C ILE A 54 -6.45 -10.12 0.48
N GLN A 55 -6.44 -9.15 1.42
CA GLN A 55 -5.67 -7.93 1.29
C GLN A 55 -4.16 -8.22 1.24
N SER A 56 -3.46 -7.64 0.26
CA SER A 56 -1.99 -7.71 0.21
C SER A 56 -1.37 -6.79 1.27
N ALA A 57 -1.10 -7.34 2.45
CA ALA A 57 -0.55 -6.60 3.59
C ALA A 57 0.95 -6.84 3.85
N LYS A 58 1.56 -7.83 3.19
CA LYS A 58 2.95 -8.28 3.47
C LYS A 58 4.00 -7.64 2.55
N ALA A 59 3.59 -7.05 1.45
CA ALA A 59 4.47 -6.37 0.50
C ALA A 59 3.79 -5.09 0.01
N VAL A 60 4.24 -3.97 0.55
CA VAL A 60 3.78 -2.64 0.17
C VAL A 60 4.96 -1.70 -0.05
N ALA A 61 4.81 -0.77 -1.00
CA ALA A 61 5.75 0.31 -1.18
C ALA A 61 5.45 1.42 -0.17
N CYS A 62 6.48 1.93 0.51
CA CYS A 62 6.32 3.05 1.42
C CYS A 62 7.57 3.93 1.43
N ALA A 63 7.40 5.18 1.87
CA ALA A 63 8.47 6.10 2.18
C ALA A 63 8.67 6.17 3.71
N ILE A 64 9.89 6.50 4.13
CA ILE A 64 10.21 6.82 5.52
C ILE A 64 10.75 8.24 5.59
N GLN A 65 10.25 9.02 6.56
CA GLN A 65 10.68 10.39 6.80
C GLN A 65 11.24 10.52 8.23
N PRO A 66 12.39 11.21 8.42
CA PRO A 66 12.90 11.47 9.76
C PRO A 66 11.98 12.42 10.53
N GLY A 67 11.98 12.28 11.86
CA GLY A 67 11.24 13.16 12.76
C GLY A 67 10.02 12.50 13.40
N ARG A 68 9.24 13.32 14.11
CA ARG A 68 7.97 12.88 14.72
C ARG A 68 6.85 13.13 13.74
N ARG A 69 5.91 12.19 13.68
CA ARG A 69 4.67 12.36 12.93
C ARG A 69 3.91 13.59 13.48
N PRO A 70 3.44 14.51 12.61
CA PRO A 70 2.52 15.56 12.99
C PRO A 70 1.25 15.00 13.68
N ARG A 71 0.52 15.86 14.38
CA ARG A 71 -0.70 15.50 15.12
C ARG A 71 -1.79 16.53 14.85
N GLY A 72 -3.04 16.17 15.12
CA GLY A 72 -4.19 17.06 14.90
C GLY A 72 -4.34 17.43 13.42
N GLU A 73 -4.66 18.69 13.16
CA GLU A 73 -4.87 19.22 11.80
C GLU A 73 -3.63 19.07 10.90
N ALA A 74 -2.44 19.30 11.45
CA ALA A 74 -1.17 19.14 10.71
C ALA A 74 -0.92 17.70 10.23
N LEU A 75 -1.52 16.68 10.87
CA LEU A 75 -1.48 15.30 10.36
C LEU A 75 -2.33 15.15 9.10
N VAL A 76 -3.50 15.78 9.07
CA VAL A 76 -4.44 15.69 7.94
C VAL A 76 -3.82 16.38 6.72
N GLU A 77 -3.27 17.57 6.90
CA GLU A 77 -2.53 18.29 5.85
C GLU A 77 -1.36 17.46 5.31
N PHE A 78 -0.57 16.86 6.20
CA PHE A 78 0.55 16.00 5.82
C PHE A 78 0.10 14.79 4.97
N VAL A 79 -0.99 14.12 5.34
CA VAL A 79 -1.50 12.97 4.57
C VAL A 79 -2.08 13.42 3.23
N ASN A 80 -2.77 14.57 3.18
CA ASN A 80 -3.32 15.11 1.94
C ASN A 80 -2.21 15.50 0.95
N ASP A 81 -1.13 16.15 1.40
CA ASP A 81 0.05 16.42 0.55
C ASP A 81 0.61 15.15 -0.09
N TYR A 82 0.72 14.06 0.69
CA TYR A 82 1.20 12.78 0.15
C TYR A 82 0.25 12.17 -0.88
N ARG A 83 -1.08 12.29 -0.68
CA ARG A 83 -2.08 11.82 -1.65
C ARG A 83 -2.03 12.62 -2.94
N ASP A 84 -1.98 13.94 -2.82
CA ASP A 84 -1.94 14.85 -3.97
C ASP A 84 -0.67 14.63 -4.81
N ARG A 85 0.49 14.51 -4.15
CA ARG A 85 1.76 14.21 -4.83
C ARG A 85 1.79 12.83 -5.48
N ALA A 86 1.02 11.88 -4.97
CA ALA A 86 0.90 10.54 -5.51
C ALA A 86 -0.20 10.41 -6.58
N GLY A 87 -1.01 11.46 -6.81
CA GLY A 87 -2.17 11.40 -7.71
C GLY A 87 -3.26 10.44 -7.21
N ILE A 88 -3.33 10.18 -5.90
CA ILE A 88 -4.31 9.23 -5.34
C ILE A 88 -5.66 9.93 -5.19
N THR A 89 -6.69 9.35 -5.81
CA THR A 89 -8.08 9.79 -5.67
C THR A 89 -8.90 8.75 -4.88
N PRO A 90 -10.13 9.08 -4.44
CA PRO A 90 -11.05 8.08 -3.92
C PRO A 90 -11.38 6.94 -4.88
N MET A 91 -11.10 7.10 -6.18
CA MET A 91 -11.36 6.09 -7.22
C MET A 91 -10.15 5.19 -7.52
N THR A 92 -8.99 5.49 -6.95
CA THR A 92 -7.75 4.71 -7.16
C THR A 92 -7.88 3.29 -6.61
N GLY A 93 -7.58 2.29 -7.45
CA GLY A 93 -7.64 0.87 -7.09
C GLY A 93 -9.06 0.32 -6.94
N GLN A 94 -10.08 1.04 -7.38
CA GLN A 94 -11.49 0.63 -7.28
C GLN A 94 -11.98 -0.20 -8.48
N SER A 95 -11.15 -0.33 -9.51
CA SER A 95 -11.45 -1.16 -10.68
C SER A 95 -11.29 -2.63 -10.35
N ARG A 96 -12.38 -3.40 -10.51
CA ARG A 96 -12.34 -4.86 -10.36
C ARG A 96 -11.62 -5.48 -11.57
N LEU A 97 -10.36 -5.85 -11.39
CA LEU A 97 -9.59 -6.64 -12.35
C LEU A 97 -9.94 -8.13 -12.22
N THR A 98 -11.09 -8.54 -12.77
CA THR A 98 -11.43 -9.97 -12.88
C THR A 98 -11.62 -10.38 -14.32
N TYR A 99 -11.25 -11.62 -14.61
CA TYR A 99 -11.39 -12.26 -15.92
C TYR A 99 -12.12 -13.60 -15.75
N GLU A 100 -12.92 -13.97 -16.73
CA GLU A 100 -13.48 -15.32 -16.79
C GLU A 100 -12.42 -16.29 -17.30
N ARG A 101 -12.33 -17.47 -16.67
CA ARG A 101 -11.54 -18.58 -17.18
C ARG A 101 -12.47 -19.58 -17.82
N ASP A 102 -12.05 -20.13 -18.94
CA ASP A 102 -12.69 -21.31 -19.50
C ASP A 102 -12.62 -22.46 -18.47
N PRO A 103 -13.75 -23.07 -18.07
CA PRO A 103 -13.78 -24.00 -16.94
C PRO A 103 -13.09 -25.34 -17.21
N GLU A 104 -12.88 -25.71 -18.48
CA GLU A 104 -12.23 -26.97 -18.85
C GLU A 104 -10.72 -26.79 -19.06
N THR A 105 -10.32 -25.68 -19.66
CA THR A 105 -8.92 -25.41 -20.03
C THR A 105 -8.20 -24.48 -19.06
N MET A 106 -8.93 -23.81 -18.18
CA MET A 106 -8.46 -22.78 -17.24
C MET A 106 -7.76 -21.59 -17.93
N LYS A 107 -7.93 -21.44 -19.25
CA LYS A 107 -7.35 -20.36 -20.04
C LYS A 107 -8.17 -19.08 -19.94
N ILE A 108 -7.50 -17.96 -20.12
CA ILE A 108 -8.08 -16.61 -20.15
C ILE A 108 -7.96 -16.13 -21.59
N ALA A 109 -9.08 -15.71 -22.21
CA ALA A 109 -9.08 -15.22 -23.58
C ALA A 109 -8.33 -13.88 -23.71
N GLU A 110 -8.58 -12.96 -22.77
CA GLU A 110 -7.99 -11.62 -22.74
C GLU A 110 -7.50 -11.32 -21.31
N PRO A 111 -6.26 -11.70 -20.96
CA PRO A 111 -5.72 -11.41 -19.64
C PRO A 111 -5.51 -9.89 -19.48
N PRO A 112 -5.92 -9.29 -18.34
CA PRO A 112 -5.68 -7.87 -18.11
C PRO A 112 -4.18 -7.57 -18.08
N THR A 113 -3.76 -6.53 -18.80
CA THR A 113 -2.40 -6.03 -18.78
C THR A 113 -2.19 -5.11 -17.58
N LEU A 114 -1.35 -5.53 -16.62
CA LEU A 114 -1.00 -4.74 -15.43
C LEU A 114 0.05 -3.64 -15.70
N SER A 115 0.35 -3.36 -16.98
CA SER A 115 1.43 -2.47 -17.38
C SER A 115 1.02 -1.00 -17.53
N GLU A 116 -0.28 -0.73 -17.61
CA GLU A 116 -0.79 0.63 -17.80
C GLU A 116 -1.22 1.22 -16.45
N PRO A 117 -0.88 2.49 -16.15
CA PRO A 117 -1.42 3.18 -15.00
C PRO A 117 -2.94 3.19 -15.05
N GLU A 118 -3.62 2.99 -13.91
CA GLU A 118 -5.05 3.27 -13.84
C GLU A 118 -5.27 4.76 -14.10
N HIS A 119 -5.98 5.09 -15.17
CA HIS A 119 -6.37 6.47 -15.48
C HIS A 119 -7.59 6.86 -14.66
N HIS A 120 -7.51 8.00 -13.98
CA HIS A 120 -8.63 8.62 -13.28
C HIS A 120 -9.07 9.92 -13.97
N GLU A 121 -10.38 10.15 -13.97
CA GLU A 121 -10.95 11.41 -14.46
C GLU A 121 -10.43 12.57 -13.58
N GLY A 122 -9.58 13.43 -14.15
CA GLY A 122 -8.87 14.49 -13.43
C GLY A 122 -7.34 14.31 -13.35
N ASP A 123 -6.80 13.17 -13.79
CA ASP A 123 -5.37 13.01 -14.00
C ASP A 123 -4.91 14.03 -15.05
N LYS A 124 -4.04 14.95 -14.63
CA LYS A 124 -3.31 15.77 -15.59
C LYS A 124 -2.37 14.83 -16.34
N LEU A 125 -2.68 14.57 -17.61
CA LEU A 125 -1.71 14.04 -18.57
C LEU A 125 -0.47 14.93 -18.47
N VAL A 126 0.62 14.38 -17.95
CA VAL A 126 1.94 15.02 -17.97
C VAL A 126 2.52 14.87 -19.37
#